data_AF-A0A962QYY2-F1
#
_entry.id   AF-A0A962QYY2-F1
#
_cell.length_a   1.000
_cell.length_b   1.000
_cell.length_c   1.000
_cell.angle_alpha   90.00
_cell.angle_beta   90.00
_cell.angle_gamma   90.00
#
_symmetry.space_group_name_H-M   'P 1'
#
loop_
_entity.id
_entity.type
_entity.pdbx_description
1 polymer ?
#
loop_
_entity_poly.entity_id
_entity_poly.type
_entity_poly.pdbx_seq_one_letter_code
_entity_poly.pdbx_strand_id
1 'polypeptide(L)'
;AHELGIVIDAVCPTPEAADTLCSLTRSTLLHFGYQGRIATAGNLAFPFSPSDLRAGEVYEFSVYHLLEADPLEFFPVTVEELQA
;
A
#
# COMPACT_ATOMS: atom_id res chain seq x y z
N ALA A 1 -17.23 -12.33 -17.18
CA ALA A 1 -15.96 -11.57 -17.25
C ALA A 1 -15.79 -10.87 -15.91
N HIS A 2 -14.69 -11.14 -15.20
CA HIS A 2 -14.40 -10.47 -13.94
C HIS A 2 -12.95 -9.98 -14.02
N GLU A 3 -12.78 -8.70 -14.32
CA GLU A 3 -11.48 -8.02 -14.20
C GLU A 3 -11.30 -7.59 -12.74
N LEU A 4 -10.04 -7.56 -12.27
CA LEU A 4 -9.69 -7.10 -10.94
C LEU A 4 -8.89 -5.79 -11.05
N GLY A 5 -9.40 -4.74 -10.41
CA GLY A 5 -8.63 -3.52 -10.19
C GLY A 5 -7.69 -3.67 -8.99
N ILE A 6 -6.43 -3.29 -9.14
CA ILE A 6 -5.42 -3.36 -8.09
C ILE A 6 -4.80 -1.96 -7.93
N VAL A 7 -4.75 -1.45 -6.70
CA VAL A 7 -4.03 -0.22 -6.34
C VAL A 7 -2.93 -0.62 -5.37
N ILE A 8 -1.72 -0.13 -5.61
CA ILE A 8 -0.53 -0.46 -4.83
C ILE A 8 0.12 0.85 -4.42
N ASP A 9 0.32 1.03 -3.12
CA ASP A 9 1.06 2.15 -2.54
C ASP A 9 2.32 1.60 -1.86
N ALA A 10 3.47 2.18 -2.17
CA ALA A 10 4.78 1.72 -1.72
C ALA A 10 5.45 2.82 -0.90
N VAL A 11 5.47 2.63 0.43
CA VAL A 11 6.13 3.52 1.38
C VAL A 11 7.43 2.88 1.85
N CYS A 12 8.53 3.62 1.78
CA CYS A 12 9.86 3.15 2.19
C CYS A 12 10.67 4.27 2.87
N PRO A 13 11.74 3.94 3.61
CA PRO A 13 12.59 4.94 4.25
C PRO A 13 13.29 5.92 3.30
N THR A 14 13.45 5.57 2.02
CA THR A 14 13.97 6.47 0.99
C THR A 14 13.13 6.42 -0.29
N PRO A 15 13.08 7.51 -1.08
CA PRO A 15 12.36 7.55 -2.36
C PRO A 15 12.81 6.46 -3.35
N GLU A 16 14.11 6.18 -3.43
CA GLU A 16 14.66 5.19 -4.36
C GLU A 16 14.23 3.76 -3.98
N ALA A 17 14.09 3.48 -2.68
CA ALA A 17 13.58 2.21 -2.20
C ALA A 17 12.09 2.04 -2.54
N ALA A 18 11.29 3.12 -2.42
CA ALA A 18 9.88 3.12 -2.81
C ALA A 18 9.72 2.88 -4.33
N ASP A 19 10.50 3.56 -5.16
CA ASP A 19 10.51 3.32 -6.61
C ASP A 19 10.92 1.88 -6.96
N THR A 20 11.93 1.36 -6.27
CA THR A 20 12.41 -0.02 -6.47
C THR A 20 11.31 -1.03 -6.10
N LEU A 21 10.66 -0.87 -4.95
CA LEU A 21 9.57 -1.75 -4.53
C LEU A 21 8.37 -1.67 -5.48
N CYS A 22 7.97 -0.46 -5.88
CA CYS A 22 6.85 -0.25 -6.80
C CYS A 22 7.13 -0.92 -8.17
N SER A 23 8.30 -0.68 -8.74
CA SER A 23 8.70 -1.25 -10.04
C SER A 23 8.84 -2.77 -10.02
N LEU A 24 9.41 -3.34 -8.95
CA LEU A 24 9.50 -4.79 -8.76
C LEU A 24 8.12 -5.43 -8.63
N THR A 25 7.24 -4.82 -7.83
CA THR A 25 5.87 -5.31 -7.63
C THR A 25 5.10 -5.32 -8.95
N ARG A 26 5.15 -4.21 -9.70
CA ARG A 26 4.55 -4.12 -11.05
C ARG A 26 5.10 -5.17 -11.99
N SER A 27 6.43 -5.29 -12.11
CA SER A 27 7.08 -6.24 -13.03
C SER A 27 6.71 -7.70 -12.70
N THR A 28 6.66 -8.03 -11.40
CA THR A 28 6.26 -9.35 -10.91
C THR A 28 4.82 -9.66 -11.30
N LEU A 29 3.88 -8.76 -11.00
CA LEU A 29 2.46 -8.97 -11.28
C LEU A 29 2.17 -9.03 -12.79
N LEU A 30 2.90 -8.25 -13.60
CA LEU A 30 2.78 -8.27 -15.05
C LEU A 30 2.99 -9.67 -15.63
N HIS A 31 3.88 -10.46 -15.03
CA HIS A 31 4.25 -11.80 -15.52
C HIS A 31 3.81 -12.94 -14.61
N PHE A 32 3.06 -12.65 -13.54
CA PHE A 32 2.66 -13.63 -12.54
C PHE A 32 1.94 -14.83 -13.18
N GLY A 33 2.36 -16.04 -12.82
CA GLY A 33 1.77 -17.27 -13.33
C GLY A 33 0.46 -17.57 -12.58
N TYR A 34 -0.63 -17.73 -13.32
CA TYR A 34 -1.90 -18.21 -12.78
C TYR A 34 -2.53 -19.28 -13.68
N GLN A 35 -3.39 -20.11 -13.09
CA GLN A 35 -4.05 -21.20 -13.80
C GLN A 35 -4.96 -20.65 -14.92
N GLY A 36 -4.84 -21.19 -16.12
CA GLY A 36 -5.66 -20.77 -17.26
C GLY A 36 -5.13 -19.55 -18.02
N ARG A 37 -3.89 -19.12 -17.77
CA ARG A 37 -3.22 -18.05 -18.52
C ARG A 37 -3.16 -18.38 -20.02
N ILE A 38 -3.61 -17.44 -20.86
CA ILE A 38 -3.68 -17.60 -22.33
C ILE A 38 -2.42 -17.07 -23.02
N ALA A 39 -1.78 -16.02 -22.49
CA ALA A 39 -0.63 -15.36 -23.12
C ALA A 39 0.51 -15.09 -22.13
N THR A 40 1.76 -15.14 -22.59
CA THR A 40 2.98 -14.95 -21.77
C THR A 40 3.47 -13.52 -21.67
N ALA A 41 2.82 -12.57 -22.36
CA ALA A 41 3.18 -11.15 -22.38
C ALA A 41 2.89 -10.47 -21.03
N GLY A 42 1.83 -9.66 -20.95
CA GLY A 42 1.43 -8.94 -19.74
C GLY A 42 0.02 -9.32 -19.29
N ASN A 43 -0.14 -9.51 -17.98
CA ASN A 43 -1.44 -9.79 -17.35
C ASN A 43 -2.17 -8.52 -16.89
N LEU A 44 -1.51 -7.36 -16.93
CA LEU A 44 -2.04 -6.10 -16.40
C LEU A 44 -2.20 -5.07 -17.52
N ALA A 45 -3.28 -4.29 -17.42
CA ALA A 45 -3.46 -3.05 -18.15
C ALA A 45 -3.18 -1.87 -17.21
N PHE A 46 -2.52 -0.83 -17.71
CA PHE A 46 -2.21 0.37 -16.94
C PHE A 46 -3.18 1.51 -17.31
N PRO A 47 -3.85 2.13 -16.33
CA PRO A 47 -4.79 3.22 -16.60
C PRO A 47 -4.09 4.55 -16.96
N PHE A 48 -2.80 4.71 -16.65
CA PHE A 48 -2.06 5.95 -16.83
C PHE A 48 -0.68 5.71 -17.46
N SER A 49 -0.10 6.77 -18.02
CA SER A 49 1.28 6.84 -18.50
C SER A 49 1.95 8.09 -17.92
N PRO A 50 3.02 7.97 -17.11
CA PRO A 50 3.67 6.72 -16.69
C PRO A 50 2.75 5.83 -15.83
N SER A 51 3.06 4.53 -15.78
CA SER A 51 2.29 3.55 -14.97
C SER A 51 2.44 3.77 -13.47
N ASP A 52 3.55 4.39 -13.07
CA ASP A 52 3.97 4.57 -11.68
C ASP A 52 3.89 6.08 -11.37
N LEU A 53 3.33 6.43 -10.21
CA LEU A 53 3.17 7.81 -9.75
C LEU A 53 3.94 8.00 -8.44
N ARG A 54 4.79 9.03 -8.37
CA ARG A 54 5.39 9.47 -7.11
C ARG A 54 4.39 10.33 -6.33
N ALA A 55 3.85 9.79 -5.24
CA ALA A 55 2.88 10.48 -4.38
C ALA A 55 3.50 11.53 -3.44
N GLY A 56 4.83 11.53 -3.29
CA GLY A 56 5.56 12.44 -2.42
C GLY A 56 5.95 11.81 -1.08
N GLU A 57 6.48 12.63 -0.17
CA GLU A 57 6.83 12.19 1.18
C GLU A 57 5.56 11.92 2.00
N VAL A 58 5.62 10.86 2.82
CA VAL A 58 4.57 10.55 3.81
C VAL A 58 5.15 10.74 5.20
N TYR A 59 4.33 11.25 6.11
CA TYR A 59 4.75 11.56 7.47
C TYR A 59 3.86 10.86 8.47
N GLU A 60 4.47 10.34 9.53
CA GLU A 60 3.75 9.84 10.69
C GLU A 60 3.51 10.98 11.68
N PHE A 61 2.26 11.12 12.13
CA PHE A 61 1.94 12.06 13.20
C PHE A 61 2.49 11.52 14.52
N SER A 62 3.36 12.29 15.16
CA SER A 62 3.90 11.98 16.48
C SER A 62 3.47 13.04 17.49
N VAL A 63 2.91 12.61 18.62
CA VAL A 63 2.66 13.49 19.78
C VAL A 63 3.88 13.44 20.68
N TYR A 64 4.58 14.57 20.83
CA TYR A 64 5.63 14.69 21.82
C TYR A 64 5.00 14.81 23.22
N HIS A 65 5.27 13.85 24.10
CA HIS A 65 4.87 13.90 25.51
C HIS A 65 6.10 13.81 26.42
N LEU A 66 6.11 14.62 27.49
CA LEU A 66 7.19 14.63 28.49
C LEU A 66 7.04 13.50 29.53
N LEU A 67 5.89 12.83 29.53
CA LEU A 67 5.53 11.83 30.52
C LEU A 67 6.04 10.46 30.06
N GLU A 68 7.03 9.85 30.71
CA GLU A 68 7.45 8.49 30.37
C GLU A 68 6.35 7.48 30.72
N ALA A 69 5.68 6.92 29.71
CA ALA A 69 4.69 5.88 29.88
C ALA A 69 4.42 5.12 28.58
N ASP A 70 3.68 4.02 28.70
CA ASP A 70 3.08 3.34 27.55
C ASP A 70 1.96 4.24 26.96
N PRO A 71 2.01 4.58 25.66
CA PRO A 71 1.01 5.43 25.01
C PRO A 71 -0.44 4.96 25.19
N LEU A 72 -0.66 3.65 25.36
CA LEU A 72 -2.00 3.07 25.51
C LEU A 72 -2.54 3.12 26.94
N GLU A 73 -1.71 3.45 27.93
CA GLU A 73 -2.09 3.43 29.35
C GLU A 73 -2.97 4.62 29.74
N PHE A 74 -2.77 5.80 29.15
CA PHE A 74 -3.47 7.03 29.55
C PHE A 74 -4.75 7.34 28.79
N PHE A 75 -5.04 6.61 27.71
CA PHE A 75 -6.20 6.87 26.86
C PHE A 75 -7.05 5.60 26.73
N PRO A 76 -7.70 5.14 27.81
CA PRO A 76 -8.53 3.94 27.76
C PRO A 76 -9.70 4.15 26.80
N VAL A 77 -9.81 3.27 25.80
CA VAL A 77 -10.92 3.27 24.85
C VAL A 77 -11.99 2.30 25.32
N THR A 78 -13.22 2.77 25.44
CA THR A 78 -14.39 1.92 25.69
C THR A 78 -15.24 1.93 24.42
N VAL A 79 -15.52 0.75 23.87
CA VAL A 79 -16.39 0.59 22.70
C VAL A 79 -17.73 0.06 23.19
N GLU A 80 -18.80 0.81 22.94
CA GLU A 80 -20.17 0.38 23.24
C GLU A 80 -20.96 0.22 21.93
N GLU A 81 -21.54 -0.96 21.73
CA GLU A 81 -22.49 -1.18 20.64
C GLU A 81 -23.90 -0.80 21.10
N LEU A 82 -24.44 0.26 20.51
CA LEU A 82 -25.82 0.67 20.74
C LEU A 82 -26.75 -0.19 19.88
N GLN A 83 -27.65 -0.94 20.53
CA GLN A 83 -28.72 -1.65 19.83
C GLN A 83 -29.77 -0.65 19.31
N ALA A 84 -30.19 -0.83 18.05
CA ALA A 84 -31.27 -0.06 17.44
C ALA A 84 -32.65 -0.50 17.94
#